data_AF-A0A2W0CLL8-F1
#
_entry.id   AF-A0A2W0CLL8-F1
#
_cell.length_a   1.000
_cell.length_b   1.000
_cell.length_c   1.000
_cell.angle_alpha   90.00
_cell.angle_beta   90.00
_cell.angle_gamma   90.00
#
_symmetry.space_group_name_H-M   'P 1'
#
loop_
_entity.id
_entity.type
_entity.pdbx_description
1 polymer ?
#
loop_
_entity_poly.entity_id
_entity_poly.type
_entity_poly.pdbx_seq_one_letter_code
_entity_poly.pdbx_strand_id
1 'polypeptide(L)'
;MNHMQKFWLDEMERILKGVNKMDGYITTISPHYIHDRLNNPDFPNRIYDELDIVWAIAHGKIVEGFDSGEKGRNPEPERTVMGPATSGDWIVIIMLMKTDKRFIVKTVYPVNNNQRYTKYILEP
;
A
#
# COMPACT_ATOMS: atom_id res chain seq x y z
N MET A 1 1.01 -15.15 -6.04
CA MET A 1 0.06 -15.42 -7.14
C MET A 1 -0.76 -14.16 -7.28
N ASN A 2 -0.72 -13.49 -8.44
CA ASN A 2 -1.41 -12.22 -8.61
C ASN A 2 -2.90 -12.47 -8.82
N HIS A 3 -3.66 -12.39 -7.73
CA HIS A 3 -5.07 -12.67 -7.76
C HIS A 3 -5.86 -11.40 -8.11
N MET A 4 -7.01 -11.56 -8.79
CA MET A 4 -7.95 -10.47 -9.07
C MET A 4 -7.37 -9.27 -9.83
N GLN A 5 -6.30 -9.45 -10.62
CA GLN A 5 -5.64 -8.38 -11.38
C GLN A 5 -6.60 -7.54 -12.23
N LYS A 6 -7.64 -8.16 -12.79
CA LYS A 6 -8.67 -7.49 -13.58
C LYS A 6 -9.43 -6.38 -12.83
N PHE A 7 -9.40 -6.37 -11.50
CA PHE A 7 -10.06 -5.38 -10.65
C PHE A 7 -9.11 -4.35 -10.06
N TRP A 8 -7.79 -4.47 -10.28
CA TRP A 8 -6.81 -3.63 -9.60
C TRP A 8 -6.91 -2.14 -9.97
N LEU A 9 -7.31 -1.82 -11.20
CA LEU A 9 -7.55 -0.43 -11.60
C LEU A 9 -8.71 0.18 -10.81
N ASP A 10 -9.84 -0.53 -10.74
CA ASP A 10 -11.01 -0.09 -9.97
C ASP A 10 -10.69 -0.02 -8.46
N GLU A 11 -9.92 -0.98 -7.93
CA GLU A 11 -9.47 -0.98 -6.54
C GLU A 11 -8.58 0.23 -6.24
N MET A 12 -7.64 0.56 -7.13
CA MET A 12 -6.81 1.76 -7.00
C MET A 12 -7.66 3.03 -7.00
N GLU A 13 -8.65 3.14 -7.89
CA GLU A 13 -9.57 4.30 -7.90
C GLU A 13 -10.31 4.44 -6.56
N ARG A 14 -10.79 3.34 -5.99
CA ARG A 14 -11.47 3.36 -4.68
C ARG A 14 -10.53 3.72 -3.54
N ILE A 15 -9.30 3.20 -3.55
CA ILE A 15 -8.27 3.55 -2.57
C ILE A 15 -7.96 5.06 -2.65
N LEU A 16 -7.84 5.61 -3.87
CA LEU A 16 -7.64 7.04 -4.12
C LEU A 16 -8.81 7.87 -3.61
N LYS A 17 -10.05 7.45 -3.85
CA LYS A 17 -11.24 8.08 -3.24
C LYS A 17 -11.16 8.04 -1.72
N GLY A 18 -10.68 6.93 -1.14
CA GLY A 18 -10.52 6.78 0.30
C GLY A 18 -9.46 7.70 0.91
N VAL A 19 -8.35 7.91 0.21
CA VAL A 19 -7.32 8.89 0.60
C VAL A 19 -7.88 10.31 0.56
N ASN A 20 -8.65 10.63 -0.48
CA ASN A 20 -9.27 11.95 -0.65
C ASN A 20 -10.59 12.14 0.13
N LYS A 21 -11.02 11.13 0.90
CA LYS A 21 -12.28 11.12 1.68
C LYS A 21 -13.53 11.43 0.84
N MET A 22 -13.58 10.89 -0.38
CA MET A 22 -14.69 11.08 -1.33
C MET A 22 -15.68 9.92 -1.28
N ASP A 23 -16.95 10.17 -1.61
CA ASP A 23 -18.02 9.17 -1.80
C ASP A 23 -18.20 8.15 -0.65
N GLY A 24 -17.79 8.54 0.56
CA GLY A 24 -17.81 7.70 1.76
C GLY A 24 -16.72 6.63 1.81
N TYR A 25 -15.73 6.68 0.90
CA TYR A 25 -14.53 5.85 0.97
C TYR A 25 -13.58 6.40 2.03
N ILE A 26 -12.88 5.50 2.72
CA ILE A 26 -11.95 5.83 3.80
C ILE A 26 -10.69 4.98 3.66
N THR A 27 -9.55 5.66 3.58
CA THR A 27 -8.22 5.06 3.74
C THR A 27 -7.59 5.58 5.02
N THR A 28 -7.19 4.69 5.93
CA THR A 28 -6.51 5.06 7.19
C THR A 28 -5.14 4.42 7.27
N ILE A 29 -4.22 5.05 8.00
CA ILE A 29 -2.92 4.45 8.33
C ILE A 29 -3.04 3.70 9.66
N SER A 30 -2.56 2.46 9.70
CA SER A 30 -2.56 1.62 10.89
C SER A 30 -1.82 2.33 12.04
N PRO A 31 -2.43 2.43 13.24
CA PRO A 31 -1.74 2.96 14.41
C PRO A 31 -0.43 2.21 14.71
N HIS A 32 -0.39 0.89 14.45
CA HIS A 32 0.84 0.11 14.61
C HIS A 32 1.96 0.58 13.69
N TYR A 33 1.66 1.07 12.48
CA TYR A 33 2.70 1.64 11.63
C TYR A 33 3.21 2.96 12.21
N ILE A 34 2.30 3.83 12.63
CA ILE A 34 2.65 5.16 13.17
C ILE A 34 3.41 5.07 14.51
N HIS A 35 2.99 4.18 15.41
CA HIS A 35 3.57 4.09 16.74
C HIS A 35 4.75 3.13 16.82
N ASP A 36 4.69 1.99 16.11
CA ASP A 36 5.66 0.91 16.31
C ASP A 36 6.73 0.89 15.22
N ARG A 37 6.53 1.59 14.09
CA ARG A 37 7.42 1.50 12.92
C ARG A 37 7.99 2.83 12.49
N LEU A 38 7.19 3.89 12.47
CA LEU A 38 7.65 5.22 12.10
C LEU A 38 8.63 5.73 13.17
N ASN A 39 9.83 6.14 12.74
CA ASN A 39 10.91 6.61 13.61
C ASN A 39 11.38 5.58 14.67
N ASN A 40 11.14 4.29 14.43
CA ASN A 40 11.63 3.24 15.32
C ASN A 40 13.10 2.88 14.96
N PRO A 41 14.06 2.93 15.91
CA PRO A 41 15.45 2.53 15.69
C PRO A 41 15.64 1.10 15.15
N ASP A 42 14.73 0.17 15.47
CA ASP A 42 14.75 -1.21 14.96
C ASP A 42 14.35 -1.29 13.47
N PHE A 43 13.75 -0.21 12.94
CA PHE A 43 13.31 -0.09 11.55
C PHE A 43 13.79 1.25 10.96
N PRO A 44 15.12 1.48 10.86
CA PRO A 44 15.69 2.78 10.51
C PRO A 44 15.27 3.27 9.12
N ASN A 45 14.84 2.35 8.25
CA ASN A 45 14.43 2.65 6.88
C ASN A 45 12.92 2.91 6.75
N ARG A 46 12.16 2.96 7.86
CA ARG A 46 10.70 3.20 7.86
C ARG A 46 10.42 4.61 8.38
N ILE A 47 10.69 5.58 7.52
CA ILE A 47 10.59 7.02 7.81
C ILE A 47 9.49 7.74 7.01
N TYR A 48 8.67 6.98 6.28
CA TYR A 48 7.66 7.53 5.38
C TYR A 48 6.41 7.96 6.14
N ASP A 49 6.11 9.26 6.08
CA ASP A 49 4.98 9.85 6.78
C ASP A 49 3.67 9.73 6.00
N GLU A 50 2.59 10.33 6.51
CA GLU A 50 1.29 10.31 5.84
C GLU A 50 1.35 10.95 4.44
N LEU A 51 2.14 12.01 4.25
CA LEU A 51 2.24 12.69 2.97
C LEU A 51 2.93 11.80 1.92
N ASP A 52 4.02 11.13 2.29
CA ASP A 52 4.70 10.16 1.42
C ASP A 52 3.78 9.02 1.00
N ILE A 53 2.99 8.51 1.94
CA ILE A 53 2.05 7.42 1.70
C ILE A 53 0.95 7.85 0.72
N VAL A 54 0.38 9.03 0.94
CA VAL A 54 -0.64 9.61 0.05
C VAL A 54 -0.06 9.85 -1.35
N TRP A 55 1.15 10.42 -1.43
CA TRP A 55 1.83 10.68 -2.68
C TRP A 55 2.11 9.41 -3.48
N ALA A 56 2.61 8.37 -2.81
CA ALA A 56 2.88 7.08 -3.41
C ALA A 56 1.63 6.35 -3.87
N ILE A 57 0.50 6.48 -3.14
CA ILE A 57 -0.78 5.94 -3.61
C ILE A 57 -1.27 6.70 -4.84
N ALA A 58 -1.18 8.03 -4.84
CA ALA A 58 -1.60 8.90 -5.95
C ALA A 58 -0.85 8.62 -7.26
N HIS A 59 0.44 8.31 -7.18
CA HIS A 59 1.31 8.11 -8.35
C HIS A 59 1.73 6.64 -8.52
N GLY A 60 1.13 5.74 -7.76
CA GLY A 60 1.52 4.34 -7.70
C GLY A 60 0.56 3.40 -8.43
N LYS A 61 0.84 2.11 -8.28
CA LYS A 61 0.01 1.02 -8.80
C LYS A 61 0.07 -0.20 -7.89
N ILE A 62 -0.98 -1.02 -7.93
CA ILE A 62 -0.93 -2.35 -7.34
C ILE A 62 0.03 -3.22 -8.17
N VAL A 63 1.02 -3.83 -7.50
CA VAL A 63 2.00 -4.74 -8.11
C VAL A 63 1.80 -6.20 -7.70
N GLU A 64 1.17 -6.44 -6.56
CA GLU A 64 0.81 -7.77 -6.06
C GLU A 64 -0.53 -7.73 -5.30
N GLY A 65 -1.27 -8.84 -5.33
CA GLY A 65 -2.54 -8.98 -4.62
C GLY A 65 -2.69 -10.37 -4.02
N PHE A 66 -3.04 -10.43 -2.74
CA PHE A 66 -3.21 -11.65 -1.96
C PHE A 66 -4.64 -11.68 -1.41
N ASP A 67 -5.49 -12.55 -1.94
CA ASP A 67 -6.87 -12.68 -1.48
C ASP A 67 -7.05 -13.81 -0.45
N SER A 68 -8.28 -13.98 0.01
CA SER A 68 -8.75 -15.02 0.95
C SER A 68 -8.44 -16.47 0.54
N GLY A 69 -7.96 -16.68 -0.70
CA GLY A 69 -7.80 -18.00 -1.32
C GLY A 69 -9.16 -18.69 -1.52
N GLU A 70 -9.22 -19.69 -2.40
CA GLU A 70 -10.44 -20.50 -2.59
C GLU A 70 -10.95 -21.18 -1.30
N LYS A 71 -10.12 -21.23 -0.25
CA LYS A 71 -10.42 -21.88 1.04
C LYS A 71 -10.66 -20.90 2.21
N GLY A 72 -10.80 -19.59 1.95
CA GLY A 72 -11.30 -18.63 2.94
C GLY A 72 -10.45 -18.46 4.21
N ARG A 73 -9.14 -18.70 4.16
CA ARG A 73 -8.26 -18.69 5.35
C ARG A 73 -7.56 -17.36 5.61
N ASN A 74 -7.58 -16.42 4.68
CA ASN A 74 -7.05 -15.07 4.93
C ASN A 74 -8.21 -14.09 5.19
N PRO A 75 -8.45 -13.68 6.47
CA PRO A 75 -9.52 -12.74 6.82
C PRO A 75 -9.24 -11.31 6.33
N GLU A 76 -8.04 -11.02 5.83
CA GLU A 76 -7.61 -9.70 5.42
C GLU A 76 -6.97 -9.77 4.02
N PRO A 77 -7.74 -9.58 2.94
CA PRO A 77 -7.18 -9.47 1.61
C PRO A 77 -6.19 -8.29 1.55
N GLU A 78 -5.04 -8.51 0.93
CA GLU A 78 -3.97 -7.53 0.84
C GLU A 78 -3.71 -7.11 -0.61
N ARG A 79 -3.37 -5.84 -0.79
CA ARG A 79 -2.78 -5.29 -2.01
C ARG A 79 -1.43 -4.69 -1.68
N THR A 80 -0.45 -4.97 -2.52
CA THR A 80 0.85 -4.32 -2.48
C THR A 80 0.85 -3.20 -3.49
N VAL A 81 0.84 -1.97 -3.01
CA VAL A 81 0.92 -0.76 -3.84
C VAL A 81 2.38 -0.31 -3.85
N MET A 82 2.88 0.06 -5.02
CA MET A 82 4.21 0.62 -5.19
C MET A 82 4.12 1.97 -5.88
N GLY A 83 4.81 2.97 -5.33
CA GLY A 83 4.83 4.34 -5.84
C GLY A 83 6.01 5.13 -5.28
N PRO A 84 6.29 6.32 -5.84
CA PRO A 84 7.32 7.21 -5.31
C PRO A 84 6.83 7.90 -4.03
N ALA A 85 7.71 8.06 -3.05
CA ALA A 85 7.56 9.01 -1.93
C ALA A 85 7.82 10.44 -2.40
N THR A 86 7.59 11.43 -1.54
CA THR A 86 7.86 12.84 -1.88
C THR A 86 9.35 13.12 -2.07
N SER A 87 10.23 12.31 -1.47
CA SER A 87 11.68 12.35 -1.69
C SER A 87 12.11 11.85 -3.07
N GLY A 88 11.23 11.17 -3.80
CA GLY A 88 11.54 10.44 -5.04
C GLY A 88 11.95 8.97 -4.82
N ASP A 89 12.12 8.53 -3.58
CA ASP A 89 12.37 7.11 -3.28
C ASP A 89 11.15 6.25 -3.60
N TRP A 90 11.36 5.07 -4.18
CA TRP A 90 10.26 4.11 -4.36
C TRP A 90 9.95 3.38 -3.06
N ILE A 91 8.67 3.35 -2.70
CA ILE A 91 8.17 2.70 -1.49
C ILE A 91 7.13 1.65 -1.81
N VAL A 92 7.03 0.67 -0.92
CA VAL A 92 6.03 -0.39 -0.95
C VAL A 92 5.06 -0.16 0.21
N ILE A 93 3.77 -0.17 -0.12
CA ILE A 93 2.66 0.01 0.81
C ILE A 93 1.84 -1.27 0.81
N ILE A 94 1.69 -1.89 1.98
CA ILE A 94 0.79 -3.03 2.17
C ILE A 94 -0.56 -2.49 2.62
N MET A 95 -1.57 -2.68 1.78
CA MET A 95 -2.94 -2.26 1.97
C MET A 95 -3.82 -3.44 2.37
N LEU A 96 -4.60 -3.31 3.45
CA LEU A 96 -5.68 -4.23 3.79
C LEU A 96 -6.98 -3.74 3.17
N MET A 97 -7.66 -4.65 2.46
CA MET A 97 -8.96 -4.41 1.85
C MET A 97 -10.05 -4.86 2.83
N LYS A 98 -10.39 -4.02 3.81
CA LYS A 98 -11.31 -4.39 4.90
C LYS A 98 -12.75 -4.53 4.44
N THR A 99 -13.22 -3.56 3.66
CA THR A 99 -14.52 -3.62 2.98
C THR A 99 -14.36 -3.03 1.58
N ASP A 100 -15.45 -3.00 0.83
CA ASP A 100 -15.54 -2.31 -0.46
C ASP A 100 -15.19 -0.81 -0.40
N LYS A 101 -15.37 -0.17 0.76
CA LYS A 101 -15.15 1.27 1.00
C LYS A 101 -14.10 1.61 2.05
N ARG A 102 -13.53 0.63 2.75
CA ARG A 102 -12.56 0.86 3.84
C ARG A 102 -11.25 0.14 3.57
N PHE A 103 -10.17 0.92 3.59
CA PHE A 103 -8.83 0.45 3.33
C PHE A 103 -7.88 0.88 4.45
N ILE A 104 -6.91 0.03 4.78
CA ILE A 104 -5.94 0.32 5.83
C ILE A 104 -4.52 0.14 5.30
N VAL A 105 -3.70 1.19 5.39
CA VAL A 105 -2.25 1.06 5.21
C VAL A 105 -1.70 0.32 6.43
N LYS A 106 -1.32 -0.94 6.25
CA LYS A 106 -0.82 -1.82 7.33
C LYS A 106 0.63 -1.53 7.66
N THR A 107 1.46 -1.38 6.62
CA THR A 107 2.88 -1.09 6.77
C THR A 107 3.45 -0.52 5.48
N VAL A 108 4.54 0.24 5.62
CA VAL A 108 5.29 0.82 4.50
C VAL A 108 6.79 0.56 4.70
N TYR A 109 7.51 0.34 3.61
CA TYR A 109 8.95 0.11 3.61
C TYR A 109 9.54 0.47 2.24
N PRO A 110 10.85 0.76 2.15
CA PRO A 110 11.44 1.19 0.89
C PRO A 110 11.71 0.01 -0.05
N VAL A 111 11.71 0.29 -1.36
CA VAL A 111 12.02 -0.72 -2.38
C VAL A 111 13.52 -1.03 -2.47
N ASN A 112 14.38 -0.05 -2.20
CA ASN A 112 15.84 -0.12 -2.38
C ASN A 112 16.53 -1.31 -1.67
N ASN A 113 15.93 -1.86 -0.61
CA ASN A 113 16.44 -3.03 0.11
C ASN A 113 15.73 -4.35 -0.25
N ASN A 114 14.87 -4.37 -1.28
CA ASN A 114 14.06 -5.53 -1.62
C ASN A 114 14.02 -5.79 -3.14
N GLN A 115 14.92 -6.68 -3.59
CA GLN A 115 15.04 -7.13 -4.99
C GLN A 115 13.74 -7.66 -5.61
N ARG A 116 12.77 -8.09 -4.77
CA ARG A 116 11.46 -8.53 -5.25
C ARG A 116 10.72 -7.42 -5.98
N TYR A 117 10.88 -6.17 -5.55
CA TYR A 117 10.08 -5.04 -6.01
C TYR A 117 10.83 -4.10 -6.95
N THR A 118 12.17 -4.17 -7.00
CA THR A 118 12.99 -3.36 -7.91
C THR A 118 12.61 -3.55 -9.38
N LYS A 119 12.19 -4.78 -9.77
CA LYS A 119 11.70 -5.09 -11.13
C LYS A 119 10.46 -4.30 -11.59
N TYR A 120 9.75 -3.65 -10.67
CA TYR A 120 8.57 -2.84 -11.00
C TYR A 120 8.90 -1.35 -11.13
N ILE A 121 10.11 -0.94 -10.75
CA ILE A 121 10.62 0.40 -11.01
C ILE A 121 10.94 0.41 -12.49
N LEU A 122 10.12 1.11 -13.27
CA LEU A 122 10.41 1.32 -14.67
C LEU A 122 11.66 2.20 -14.73
N GLU A 123 12.72 1.71 -15.37
CA GLU A 123 13.81 2.60 -15.77
C GLU A 123 13.22 3.71 -16.67
N PRO A 124 13.70 4.96 -16.50
CA PRO A 124 13.18 6.12 -17.22
C PRO A 124 13.26 5.98 -18.75
#